data_AF-A0A7J3EEF3-F1
#
_entry.id   AF-A0A7J3EEF3-F1
#
_cell.length_a   1.000
_cell.length_b   1.000
_cell.length_c   1.000
_cell.angle_alpha   90.00
_cell.angle_beta   90.00
_cell.angle_gamma   90.00
#
_symmetry.space_group_name_H-M   'P 1'
#
loop_
_entity.id
_entity.type
_entity.pdbx_description
1 polymer ?
#
loop_
_entity_poly.entity_id
_entity_poly.type
_entity_poly.pdbx_seq_one_letter_code
_entity_poly.pdbx_strand_id
1 'polypeptide(L)'
;MVLETHRSLTGIKFGLLSPHEIRKMSVVEIRAADTYDEDGLPIPTGLMDNRLGTLEPRQRCATCGNTAASCPGHFGHIELAVPIIHVGFVKYVQELLTITCRECGRILIPTDKIEELQSRMEQLKKVFGEVPKDFFDSIKKEARKRSECPHCGSTQYHIELIKPTSFYEHQKDGGVTRLDSSIIRSRLERIPDEDLKLLGYDPSLARPEWVILQALPVPPVYVRPSITLETGIRSEDDLTHKLVDIIRINERLKEAVSSGAPTVIREELSDLLQYHVTTYIDNETSGIPPSRHRSGRALKTLSQRLKGKEGRFRLNLTGKRVDFSARTVISPDPYLSIDEVGVPIDVAKKLTVSERVTPWNVEEMKKLVINGPDNYPGALYVTRPDGRKIRLDFVADRSKLADELQPGY
;
A
#
# COMPACT_ATOMS: atom_id res chain seq x y z
N MET A 1 28.79 20.71 -13.69
CA MET A 1 28.23 19.40 -13.29
C MET A 1 27.76 19.52 -11.85
N VAL A 2 26.44 19.59 -11.62
CA VAL A 2 25.90 19.40 -10.27
C VAL A 2 26.16 17.92 -9.98
N LEU A 3 27.03 17.61 -9.01
CA LEU A 3 27.21 16.25 -8.52
C LEU A 3 25.86 15.84 -7.92
N GLU A 4 25.05 15.11 -8.69
CA GLU A 4 23.84 14.49 -8.16
C GLU A 4 24.28 13.48 -7.10
N THR A 5 24.13 13.87 -5.84
CA THR A 5 24.42 12.97 -4.71
C THR A 5 23.34 11.90 -4.68
N HIS A 6 23.60 10.77 -5.32
CA HIS A 6 22.71 9.62 -5.26
C HIS A 6 22.79 9.01 -3.85
N ARG A 7 21.63 8.83 -3.20
CA ARG A 7 21.51 8.11 -1.93
C ARG A 7 20.94 6.72 -2.18
N SER A 8 21.52 5.70 -1.55
CA SER A 8 20.97 4.34 -1.54
C SER A 8 20.09 4.13 -0.31
N LEU A 9 19.11 3.22 -0.43
CA LEU A 9 18.24 2.83 0.68
C LEU A 9 18.94 1.77 1.53
N THR A 10 19.21 2.07 2.80
CA THR A 10 19.82 1.11 3.74
C THR A 10 18.84 0.03 4.22
N GLY A 11 17.56 0.40 4.39
CA GLY A 11 16.53 -0.51 4.88
C GLY A 11 15.19 0.18 5.03
N ILE A 12 14.16 -0.61 5.35
CA ILE A 12 12.78 -0.14 5.54
C ILE A 12 12.31 -0.57 6.92
N LYS A 13 11.84 0.38 7.72
CA LYS A 13 11.20 0.11 9.02
C LYS A 13 9.69 0.12 8.84
N PHE A 14 9.05 -0.99 9.17
CA PHE A 14 7.59 -1.11 9.13
C PHE A 14 6.99 -0.67 10.46
N GLY A 15 5.79 -0.09 10.40
CA GLY A 15 5.02 0.38 11.54
C GLY A 15 3.55 0.51 11.18
N LEU A 16 2.76 1.00 12.14
CA LEU A 16 1.37 1.36 11.93
C LEU A 16 1.29 2.87 11.71
N LEU A 17 0.44 3.31 10.79
CA LEU A 17 0.22 4.74 10.57
C LEU A 17 -0.66 5.30 11.68
N SER A 18 -0.13 6.28 12.41
CA SER A 18 -0.93 6.99 13.41
C SER A 18 -2.00 7.88 12.73
N PRO A 19 -3.13 8.14 13.40
CA PRO A 19 -4.13 9.09 12.89
C PRO A 19 -3.55 10.49 12.62
N HIS A 20 -2.58 10.92 13.42
CA HIS A 20 -1.90 12.19 13.23
C HIS A 20 -1.03 12.20 11.97
N GLU A 21 -0.29 11.12 11.71
CA GLU A 21 0.49 10.99 10.46
C GLU A 21 -0.42 10.92 9.24
N ILE A 22 -1.55 10.22 9.31
CA ILE A 22 -2.53 10.14 8.21
C ILE A 22 -3.07 11.54 7.86
N ARG A 23 -3.40 12.35 8.86
CA ARG A 23 -3.85 13.74 8.63
C ARG A 23 -2.73 14.61 8.08
N LYS A 24 -1.51 14.47 8.60
CA LYS A 24 -0.33 15.26 8.17
C LYS A 24 0.14 14.91 6.75
N MET A 25 0.08 13.64 6.36
CA MET A 25 0.44 13.20 5.00
C MET A 25 -0.63 13.57 3.97
N SER A 26 -1.84 13.88 4.42
CA SER A 26 -2.97 14.13 3.55
C SER A 26 -3.00 15.57 3.05
N VAL A 27 -3.28 15.73 1.76
CA VAL A 27 -3.44 17.05 1.12
C VAL A 27 -4.88 17.57 1.17
N VAL A 28 -5.85 16.69 1.38
CA VAL A 28 -7.29 17.01 1.37
C VAL A 28 -8.08 16.00 2.20
N GLU A 29 -9.04 16.51 2.97
CA GLU A 29 -10.09 15.71 3.59
C GLU A 29 -11.20 15.45 2.56
N ILE A 30 -11.53 14.18 2.32
CA ILE A 30 -12.55 13.79 1.35
C ILE A 30 -13.90 13.68 2.05
N ARG A 31 -14.88 14.44 1.54
CA ARG A 31 -16.24 14.53 2.09
C ARG A 31 -17.30 14.14 1.08
N ALA A 32 -17.11 14.49 -0.20
CA ALA A 32 -18.07 14.18 -1.24
C ALA A 32 -17.89 12.73 -1.74
N ALA A 33 -19.00 11.99 -1.80
CA ALA A 33 -19.00 10.64 -2.34
C ALA A 33 -18.99 10.61 -3.87
N ASP A 34 -19.51 11.66 -4.52
CA ASP A 34 -19.60 11.71 -5.98
C ASP A 34 -18.24 12.08 -6.59
N THR A 35 -17.96 11.53 -7.77
CA THR A 35 -16.65 11.62 -8.42
C THR A 35 -16.55 12.81 -9.38
N TYR A 36 -17.57 13.02 -10.21
CA TYR A 36 -17.65 14.10 -11.19
C TYR A 36 -19.00 14.81 -11.08
N ASP A 37 -19.00 16.09 -11.43
CA ASP A 37 -20.21 16.90 -11.57
C ASP A 37 -20.93 16.63 -12.91
N GLU A 38 -22.05 17.32 -13.13
CA GLU A 38 -22.85 17.23 -14.35
C GLU A 38 -22.09 17.67 -15.61
N ASP A 39 -21.07 18.53 -15.43
CA ASP A 39 -20.18 19.02 -16.49
C ASP A 39 -19.00 18.06 -16.77
N GLY A 40 -18.89 16.97 -16.01
CA GLY A 40 -17.83 15.97 -16.14
C GLY A 40 -16.49 16.39 -15.53
N LEU A 41 -16.46 17.47 -14.75
CA LEU A 41 -15.29 17.93 -14.02
C LEU A 41 -15.20 17.24 -12.64
N PRO A 42 -13.99 17.02 -12.11
CA PRO A 42 -13.84 16.42 -10.79
C PRO A 42 -14.38 17.34 -9.68
N ILE A 43 -15.19 16.76 -8.80
CA ILE A 43 -15.79 17.50 -7.67
C ILE A 43 -14.70 17.88 -6.65
N PRO A 44 -14.61 19.14 -6.21
CA PRO A 44 -13.73 19.55 -5.11
C PRO A 44 -14.06 18.79 -3.83
N THR A 45 -13.06 18.32 -3.08
CA THR A 45 -13.23 17.47 -1.88
C THR A 45 -13.88 16.10 -2.15
N GLY A 46 -14.04 15.73 -3.41
CA GLY A 46 -14.46 14.40 -3.85
C GLY A 46 -13.28 13.45 -4.04
N LEU A 47 -13.60 12.22 -4.45
CA LEU A 47 -12.58 11.20 -4.70
C LEU A 47 -11.70 11.52 -5.92
N MET A 48 -12.10 12.38 -6.85
CA MET A 48 -11.27 12.73 -8.01
C MET A 48 -10.63 14.11 -7.91
N ASP A 49 -10.55 14.69 -6.70
CA ASP A 49 -9.95 16.01 -6.48
C ASP A 49 -8.54 16.11 -7.10
N ASN A 50 -8.30 17.16 -7.90
CA ASN A 50 -7.04 17.42 -8.61
C ASN A 50 -5.82 17.54 -7.68
N ARG A 51 -6.03 17.77 -6.38
CA ARG A 51 -4.97 17.75 -5.35
C ARG A 51 -4.40 16.35 -5.12
N LEU A 52 -5.18 15.29 -5.34
CA LEU A 52 -4.75 13.90 -5.17
C LEU A 52 -3.85 13.40 -6.31
N GLY A 53 -3.78 14.15 -7.40
CA GLY A 53 -3.02 13.83 -8.61
C GLY A 53 -3.83 14.11 -9.87
N THR A 54 -3.22 13.84 -11.02
CA THR A 54 -3.89 13.95 -12.32
C THR A 54 -3.54 12.74 -13.18
N LEU A 55 -4.53 12.25 -13.93
CA LEU A 55 -4.35 11.18 -14.93
C LEU A 55 -4.26 11.74 -16.36
N GLU A 56 -4.74 12.96 -16.58
CA GLU A 56 -4.85 13.55 -17.91
C GLU A 56 -3.50 14.16 -18.34
N PRO A 57 -2.93 13.77 -19.51
CA PRO A 57 -1.56 14.16 -19.88
C PRO A 57 -1.27 15.67 -19.91
N ARG A 58 -2.28 16.48 -20.23
CA ARG A 58 -2.16 17.95 -20.34
C ARG A 58 -2.53 18.69 -19.06
N GLN A 59 -3.19 18.03 -18.12
CA GLN A 59 -3.60 18.63 -16.87
C GLN A 59 -2.42 18.65 -15.90
N ARG A 60 -2.36 19.69 -15.07
CA ARG A 60 -1.36 19.83 -14.01
C ARG A 60 -2.00 19.51 -12.66
N CYS A 61 -1.25 18.84 -11.80
CA CYS A 61 -1.68 18.57 -10.44
C CYS A 61 -1.72 19.87 -9.62
N ALA A 62 -2.79 20.06 -8.85
CA ALA A 62 -2.94 21.25 -8.00
C ALA A 62 -1.94 21.29 -6.83
N THR A 63 -1.40 20.15 -6.42
CA THR A 63 -0.48 20.05 -5.27
C THR A 63 0.99 20.23 -5.69
N CYS A 64 1.44 19.52 -6.73
CA CYS A 64 2.85 19.56 -7.14
C CYS A 64 3.13 20.35 -8.44
N GLY A 65 2.10 20.76 -9.19
CA GLY A 65 2.26 21.47 -10.47
C GLY A 65 2.75 20.60 -11.64
N ASN A 66 3.17 19.36 -11.36
CA ASN A 66 3.65 18.41 -12.36
C ASN A 66 2.51 17.89 -13.26
N THR A 67 2.89 17.41 -14.45
CA THR A 67 2.00 16.69 -15.37
C THR A 67 1.80 15.24 -14.91
N ALA A 68 0.82 14.54 -15.48
CA ALA A 68 0.50 13.15 -15.12
C ALA A 68 1.72 12.20 -15.13
N ALA A 69 2.68 12.39 -16.06
CA ALA A 69 3.87 11.54 -16.17
C ALA A 69 4.90 11.75 -15.04
N SER A 70 4.89 12.91 -14.39
CA SER A 70 5.89 13.32 -13.38
C SER A 70 5.28 13.56 -11.99
N CYS A 71 3.95 13.44 -11.87
CA CYS A 71 3.26 13.53 -10.59
C CYS A 71 3.40 12.20 -9.82
N PRO A 72 3.96 12.20 -8.59
CA PRO A 72 4.08 10.99 -7.79
C PRO A 72 2.74 10.52 -7.18
N GLY A 73 1.70 11.36 -7.23
CA GLY A 73 0.43 11.17 -6.54
C GLY A 73 0.47 11.66 -5.09
N HIS A 74 -0.69 12.06 -4.57
CA HIS A 74 -0.83 12.63 -3.23
C HIS A 74 -1.98 11.98 -2.47
N PHE A 75 -1.80 11.71 -1.19
CA PHE A 75 -2.79 11.03 -0.36
C PHE A 75 -3.89 11.97 0.13
N GLY A 76 -5.10 11.47 0.17
CA GLY A 76 -6.23 12.08 0.88
C GLY A 76 -6.45 11.39 2.22
N HIS A 77 -7.42 11.85 2.99
CA HIS A 77 -7.93 11.10 4.13
C HIS A 77 -9.44 11.27 4.27
N ILE A 78 -10.09 10.29 4.89
CA ILE A 78 -11.48 10.34 5.34
C ILE A 78 -11.46 10.29 6.86
N GLU A 79 -12.06 11.30 7.51
CA GLU A 79 -12.28 11.28 8.95
C GLU A 79 -13.51 10.41 9.26
N LEU A 80 -13.30 9.30 9.98
CA LEU A 80 -14.35 8.35 10.32
C LEU A 80 -15.21 8.89 11.47
N ALA A 81 -16.52 8.77 11.35
CA ALA A 81 -17.49 9.23 12.35
C ALA A 81 -17.36 8.47 13.68
N VAL A 82 -17.01 7.19 13.58
CA VAL A 82 -16.76 6.29 14.71
C VAL A 82 -15.46 5.52 14.46
N PRO A 83 -14.75 5.11 15.52
CA PRO A 83 -13.58 4.27 15.39
C PRO A 83 -13.93 2.90 14.79
N ILE A 84 -13.13 2.43 13.83
CA ILE A 84 -13.34 1.16 13.12
C ILE A 84 -12.17 0.21 13.33
N ILE A 85 -12.45 -1.06 13.60
CA ILE A 85 -11.41 -2.05 13.89
C ILE A 85 -10.79 -2.51 12.58
N HIS A 86 -9.46 -2.46 12.46
CA HIS A 86 -8.77 -3.00 11.30
C HIS A 86 -8.77 -4.53 11.30
N VAL A 87 -9.42 -5.14 10.29
CA VAL A 87 -9.63 -6.61 10.20
C VAL A 87 -8.32 -7.43 10.30
N GLY A 88 -7.23 -6.92 9.74
CA GLY A 88 -5.92 -7.61 9.76
C GLY A 88 -5.32 -7.82 11.16
N PHE A 89 -5.76 -7.04 12.16
CA PHE A 89 -5.19 -7.04 13.50
C PHE A 89 -6.19 -7.48 14.59
N VAL A 90 -7.34 -8.05 14.20
CA VAL A 90 -8.38 -8.47 15.15
C VAL A 90 -7.86 -9.48 16.19
N LYS A 91 -7.02 -10.44 15.77
CA LYS A 91 -6.39 -11.40 16.70
C LYS A 91 -5.44 -10.72 17.68
N TYR A 92 -4.75 -9.67 17.24
CA TYR A 92 -3.84 -8.90 18.08
C TYR A 92 -4.61 -8.09 19.13
N VAL A 93 -5.71 -7.46 18.73
CA VAL A 93 -6.63 -6.77 19.66
C VAL A 93 -7.19 -7.74 20.70
N GLN A 94 -7.65 -8.94 20.28
CA GLN A 94 -8.13 -9.97 21.19
C GLN A 94 -7.06 -10.34 22.22
N GLU A 95 -5.82 -10.56 21.76
CA GLU A 95 -4.71 -10.91 22.61
C GLU A 95 -4.40 -9.83 23.64
N LEU A 96 -4.30 -8.57 23.22
CA LEU A 96 -4.05 -7.45 24.13
C LEU A 96 -5.15 -7.27 25.15
N LEU A 97 -6.42 -7.34 24.74
CA LEU A 97 -7.54 -7.20 25.67
C LEU A 97 -7.57 -8.34 26.70
N THR A 98 -7.03 -9.52 26.37
CA THR A 98 -6.98 -10.65 27.31
C THR A 98 -5.83 -10.55 28.31
N ILE A 99 -4.66 -10.02 27.89
CA ILE A 99 -3.45 -9.97 28.73
C ILE A 99 -3.28 -8.68 29.52
N THR A 100 -4.01 -7.63 29.15
CA THR A 100 -3.99 -6.34 29.83
C THR A 100 -5.23 -6.17 30.69
N CYS A 101 -5.07 -5.44 31.80
CA CYS A 101 -6.14 -5.15 32.71
C CYS A 101 -7.13 -4.14 32.09
N ARG A 102 -8.42 -4.44 32.20
CA ARG A 102 -9.53 -3.59 31.73
C ARG A 102 -9.48 -2.14 32.23
N GLU A 103 -9.16 -1.94 33.51
CA GLU A 103 -9.21 -0.63 34.17
C GLU A 103 -7.87 0.09 34.13
N CYS A 104 -6.82 -0.51 34.70
CA CYS A 104 -5.51 0.16 34.80
C CYS A 104 -4.64 0.07 33.54
N GLY A 105 -4.99 -0.76 32.54
CA GLY A 105 -4.20 -0.91 31.30
C GLY A 105 -2.86 -1.63 31.46
N ARG A 106 -2.46 -1.98 32.69
CA ARG A 106 -1.21 -2.73 32.95
C ARG A 106 -1.32 -4.19 32.56
N ILE A 107 -0.20 -4.81 32.24
CA ILE A 107 -0.12 -6.25 32.01
C ILE A 107 -0.51 -7.04 33.28
N LEU A 108 -1.16 -8.19 33.10
CA LEU A 108 -1.56 -9.09 34.21
C LEU A 108 -0.35 -9.88 34.76
N ILE A 109 0.73 -9.20 35.14
CA ILE A 109 1.94 -9.78 35.75
C ILE A 109 2.36 -8.89 36.93
N PRO A 110 2.78 -9.45 38.08
CA PRO A 110 3.25 -8.66 39.22
C PRO A 110 4.50 -7.85 38.88
N THR A 111 4.66 -6.71 39.54
CA THR A 111 5.84 -5.84 39.42
C THR A 111 7.16 -6.59 39.60
N ASP A 112 7.26 -7.46 40.61
CA ASP A 112 8.49 -8.19 40.93
C ASP A 112 8.94 -9.08 39.77
N LYS A 113 7.97 -9.70 39.08
CA LYS A 113 8.24 -10.51 37.89
C LYS A 113 8.53 -9.67 36.66
N ILE A 114 7.95 -8.48 36.54
CA ILE A 114 8.24 -7.58 35.42
C ILE A 114 9.71 -7.19 35.44
N GLU A 115 10.27 -6.85 36.61
CA GLU A 115 11.69 -6.52 36.76
C GLU A 115 12.59 -7.71 36.39
N GLU A 116 12.25 -8.92 36.83
CA GLU A 116 12.96 -10.15 36.45
C GLU A 116 12.94 -10.35 34.92
N LEU A 117 11.77 -10.23 34.30
CA LEU A 117 11.60 -10.39 32.85
C LEU A 117 12.35 -9.32 32.05
N GLN A 118 12.37 -8.08 32.52
CA GLN A 118 13.13 -6.99 31.90
C GLN A 118 14.64 -7.28 31.92
N SER A 119 15.18 -7.70 33.07
CA SER A 119 16.59 -8.06 33.19
C SER A 119 16.98 -9.21 32.25
N ARG A 120 16.11 -10.22 32.15
CA ARG A 120 16.28 -11.37 31.25
C ARG A 120 16.20 -10.96 29.78
N MET A 121 15.32 -10.03 29.44
CA MET A 121 15.19 -9.49 28.09
C MET A 121 16.47 -8.77 27.66
N GLU A 122 17.08 -7.97 28.53
CA GLU A 122 18.36 -7.31 28.25
C GLU A 122 19.52 -8.30 28.06
N GLN A 123 19.57 -9.35 28.87
CA GLN A 123 20.56 -10.41 28.72
C GLN A 123 20.42 -11.12 27.37
N LEU A 124 19.19 -11.49 26.99
CA LEU A 124 18.92 -12.14 25.70
C LEU A 124 19.32 -11.24 24.54
N LYS A 125 19.05 -9.94 24.63
CA LYS A 125 19.43 -8.97 23.60
C LYS A 125 20.96 -8.85 23.45
N LYS A 126 21.72 -8.95 24.55
CA LYS A 126 23.19 -8.96 24.51
C LYS A 126 23.76 -10.23 23.88
N VAL A 127 23.16 -11.38 24.16
CA VAL A 127 23.65 -12.69 23.68
C VAL A 127 23.28 -12.96 22.23
N PHE A 128 22.02 -12.72 21.86
CA PHE A 128 21.46 -13.10 20.56
C PHE A 128 21.29 -11.92 19.59
N GLY A 129 21.55 -10.69 20.03
CA GLY A 129 21.28 -9.46 19.26
C GLY A 129 19.79 -9.09 19.20
N GLU A 130 18.91 -10.08 19.17
CA GLU A 130 17.45 -9.95 19.18
C GLU A 130 16.81 -10.87 20.24
N VAL A 131 15.61 -10.50 20.69
CA VAL A 131 14.86 -11.30 21.66
C VAL A 131 14.05 -12.37 20.90
N PRO A 132 14.20 -13.67 21.20
CA PRO A 132 13.44 -14.73 20.55
C PRO A 132 11.93 -14.56 20.71
N LYS A 133 11.15 -14.89 19.67
CA LYS A 133 9.68 -14.80 19.71
C LYS A 133 9.05 -15.66 20.81
N ASP A 134 9.63 -16.82 21.09
CA ASP A 134 9.17 -17.74 22.14
C ASP A 134 9.17 -17.11 23.53
N PHE A 135 10.07 -16.15 23.78
CA PHE A 135 10.12 -15.41 25.03
C PHE A 135 8.85 -14.58 25.22
N PHE A 136 8.46 -13.80 24.21
CA PHE A 136 7.24 -12.99 24.26
C PHE A 136 5.98 -13.87 24.37
N ASP A 137 5.95 -15.00 23.66
CA ASP A 137 4.84 -15.94 23.74
C ASP A 137 4.72 -16.58 25.14
N SER A 138 5.83 -16.78 25.86
CA SER A 138 5.82 -17.27 27.23
C SER A 138 5.19 -16.26 28.20
N ILE A 139 5.53 -14.96 28.06
CA ILE A 139 4.96 -13.86 28.84
C ILE A 139 3.45 -13.76 28.60
N LYS A 140 3.03 -13.80 27.32
CA LYS A 140 1.63 -13.78 26.93
C LYS A 140 0.84 -14.94 27.53
N LYS A 141 1.41 -16.16 27.55
CA LYS A 141 0.78 -17.34 28.18
C LYS A 141 0.66 -17.20 29.68
N GLU A 142 1.64 -16.61 30.36
CA GLU A 142 1.58 -16.39 31.81
C GLU A 142 0.51 -15.36 32.17
N ALA A 143 0.45 -14.25 31.45
CA ALA A 143 -0.56 -13.19 31.67
C ALA A 143 -2.00 -13.72 31.52
N ARG A 144 -2.26 -14.60 30.54
CA ARG A 144 -3.60 -15.19 30.32
C ARG A 144 -4.11 -16.07 31.46
N LYS A 145 -3.23 -16.60 32.31
CA LYS A 145 -3.62 -17.52 33.40
C LYS A 145 -4.25 -16.79 34.58
N ARG A 146 -4.03 -15.47 34.71
CA ARG A 146 -4.51 -14.70 35.86
C ARG A 146 -5.87 -14.08 35.55
N SER A 147 -6.81 -14.30 36.47
CA SER A 147 -8.17 -13.76 36.43
C SER A 147 -8.34 -12.47 37.22
N GLU A 148 -7.34 -12.06 38.00
CA GLU A 148 -7.37 -10.87 38.84
C GLU A 148 -6.12 -10.02 38.61
N CYS A 149 -6.31 -8.71 38.51
CA CYS A 149 -5.21 -7.79 38.26
C CYS A 149 -4.33 -7.62 39.51
N PRO A 150 -3.01 -7.86 39.43
CA PRO A 150 -2.10 -7.67 40.57
C PRO A 150 -1.87 -6.19 40.94
N HIS A 151 -2.30 -5.23 40.11
CA HIS A 151 -2.07 -3.80 40.32
C HIS A 151 -3.27 -3.07 40.91
N CYS A 152 -4.47 -3.31 40.41
CA CYS A 152 -5.69 -2.62 40.85
C CYS A 152 -6.76 -3.55 41.45
N GLY A 153 -6.53 -4.87 41.49
CA GLY A 153 -7.47 -5.84 42.05
C GLY A 153 -8.74 -6.08 41.22
N SER A 154 -8.88 -5.44 40.05
CA SER A 154 -10.05 -5.64 39.19
C SER A 154 -10.07 -7.05 38.62
N THR A 155 -11.25 -7.68 38.61
CA THR A 155 -11.45 -8.99 37.99
C THR A 155 -11.47 -8.88 36.47
N GLN A 156 -10.74 -9.76 35.80
CA GLN A 156 -10.71 -9.85 34.35
C GLN A 156 -11.84 -10.76 33.86
N TYR A 157 -12.51 -10.33 32.80
CA TYR A 157 -13.57 -11.08 32.16
C TYR A 157 -13.07 -11.81 30.91
N HIS A 158 -13.75 -12.91 30.58
CA HIS A 158 -13.43 -13.67 29.37
C HIS A 158 -13.92 -12.90 28.15
N ILE A 159 -13.02 -12.69 27.19
CA ILE A 159 -13.33 -12.00 25.93
C ILE A 159 -13.42 -13.02 24.81
N GLU A 160 -14.61 -13.12 24.24
CA GLU A 160 -14.88 -13.94 23.08
C GLU A 160 -14.82 -13.10 21.81
N LEU A 161 -14.07 -13.58 20.81
CA LEU A 161 -14.05 -13.02 19.47
C LEU A 161 -14.99 -13.83 18.58
N ILE A 162 -16.09 -13.21 18.17
CA ILE A 162 -16.92 -13.72 17.07
C ILE A 162 -16.37 -13.12 15.79
N LYS A 163 -15.78 -13.98 14.96
CA LYS A 163 -15.23 -13.58 13.66
C LYS A 163 -16.36 -12.99 12.81
N PRO A 164 -16.14 -11.86 12.14
CA PRO A 164 -14.83 -11.33 11.75
C PRO A 164 -14.26 -10.21 12.65
N THR A 165 -15.08 -9.40 13.30
CA THR A 165 -14.63 -8.18 14.01
C THR A 165 -15.38 -7.89 15.32
N SER A 166 -16.24 -8.80 15.79
CA SER A 166 -17.12 -8.55 16.94
C SER A 166 -16.54 -9.14 18.22
N PHE A 167 -16.45 -8.32 19.27
CA PHE A 167 -15.92 -8.72 20.57
C PHE A 167 -17.02 -8.71 21.63
N TYR A 168 -17.08 -9.78 22.43
CA TYR A 168 -18.04 -9.94 23.52
C TYR A 168 -17.31 -10.21 24.83
N GLU A 169 -17.70 -9.50 25.87
CA GLU A 169 -17.20 -9.64 27.24
C GLU A 169 -18.23 -10.40 28.08
N HIS A 170 -17.82 -11.54 28.62
CA HIS A 170 -18.63 -12.41 29.48
C HIS A 170 -18.41 -12.05 30.95
N GLN A 171 -19.43 -11.46 31.58
CA GLN A 171 -19.40 -11.07 32.98
C GLN A 171 -19.69 -12.27 33.90
N LYS A 172 -19.23 -12.20 35.16
CA LYS A 172 -19.44 -13.28 36.16
C LYS A 172 -20.92 -13.56 36.45
N ASP A 173 -21.79 -12.58 36.23
CA ASP A 173 -23.25 -12.68 36.45
C ASP A 173 -24.00 -13.33 35.27
N GLY A 174 -23.28 -13.86 34.28
CA GLY A 174 -23.87 -14.45 33.06
C GLY A 174 -24.30 -13.42 32.01
N GLY A 175 -24.07 -12.14 32.24
CA GLY A 175 -24.30 -11.07 31.27
C GLY A 175 -23.24 -11.08 30.16
N VAL A 176 -23.70 -11.07 28.89
CA VAL A 176 -22.83 -10.94 27.72
C VAL A 176 -22.97 -9.53 27.17
N THR A 177 -21.90 -8.75 27.22
CA THR A 177 -21.88 -7.37 26.71
C THR A 177 -21.01 -7.27 25.46
N ARG A 178 -21.53 -6.65 24.41
CA ARG A 178 -20.75 -6.35 23.20
C ARG A 178 -19.80 -5.19 23.49
N LEU A 179 -18.54 -5.32 23.10
CA LEU A 179 -17.56 -4.25 23.23
C LEU A 179 -17.55 -3.37 21.98
N ASP A 180 -17.88 -2.09 22.17
CA ASP A 180 -17.77 -1.08 21.11
C ASP A 180 -16.32 -0.77 20.78
N SER A 181 -16.05 -0.46 19.51
CA SER A 181 -14.73 -0.05 19.02
C SER A 181 -14.14 1.13 19.81
N SER A 182 -14.98 2.07 20.26
CA SER A 182 -14.56 3.21 21.09
C SER A 182 -14.05 2.79 22.47
N ILE A 183 -14.73 1.82 23.09
CA ILE A 183 -14.34 1.27 24.40
C ILE A 183 -13.03 0.50 24.25
N ILE A 184 -12.93 -0.34 23.22
CA ILE A 184 -11.72 -1.11 22.93
C ILE A 184 -10.53 -0.16 22.74
N ARG A 185 -10.69 0.92 21.98
CA ARG A 185 -9.64 1.93 21.80
C ARG A 185 -9.21 2.57 23.10
N SER A 186 -10.18 2.98 23.91
CA SER A 186 -9.91 3.60 25.22
C SER A 186 -9.15 2.65 26.16
N ARG A 187 -9.41 1.34 26.08
CA ARG A 187 -8.64 0.33 26.84
C ARG A 187 -7.21 0.20 26.32
N LEU A 188 -7.02 0.14 25.00
CA LEU A 188 -5.68 0.01 24.40
C LEU A 188 -4.81 1.26 24.62
N GLU A 189 -5.41 2.45 24.62
CA GLU A 189 -4.71 3.72 24.85
C GLU A 189 -4.10 3.83 26.25
N ARG A 190 -4.70 3.17 27.25
CA ARG A 190 -4.20 3.14 28.64
C ARG A 190 -2.94 2.30 28.84
N ILE A 191 -2.56 1.47 27.87
CA ILE A 191 -1.40 0.59 28.00
C ILE A 191 -0.12 1.46 27.99
N PRO A 192 0.73 1.38 29.02
CA PRO A 192 1.96 2.16 29.06
C PRO A 192 3.03 1.59 28.10
N ASP A 193 3.94 2.46 27.65
CA ASP A 193 4.99 2.10 26.71
C ASP A 193 5.95 1.02 27.25
N GLU A 194 6.15 0.96 28.56
CA GLU A 194 6.99 -0.04 29.22
C GLU A 194 6.43 -1.46 29.05
N ASP A 195 5.12 -1.61 29.22
CA ASP A 195 4.43 -2.90 29.07
C ASP A 195 4.39 -3.31 27.59
N LEU A 196 4.30 -2.36 26.66
CA LEU A 196 4.38 -2.64 25.22
C LEU A 196 5.75 -3.21 24.83
N LYS A 197 6.84 -2.63 25.35
CA LYS A 197 8.20 -3.13 25.13
C LYS A 197 8.37 -4.54 25.68
N LEU A 198 7.80 -4.82 26.86
CA LEU A 198 7.84 -6.15 27.47
C LEU A 198 7.11 -7.20 26.61
N LEU A 199 6.06 -6.78 25.90
CA LEU A 199 5.31 -7.63 24.97
C LEU A 199 5.94 -7.76 23.58
N GLY A 200 7.06 -7.07 23.33
CA GLY A 200 7.78 -7.08 22.05
C GLY A 200 7.23 -6.11 21.02
N TYR A 201 6.43 -5.13 21.44
CA TYR A 201 5.93 -4.06 20.56
C TYR A 201 6.79 -2.80 20.70
N ASP A 202 7.01 -2.10 19.59
CA ASP A 202 7.70 -0.82 19.58
C ASP A 202 6.67 0.32 19.74
N PRO A 203 6.67 1.05 20.88
CA PRO A 203 5.71 2.13 21.13
C PRO A 203 5.88 3.33 20.20
N SER A 204 7.05 3.49 19.56
CA SER A 204 7.27 4.62 18.65
C SER A 204 6.69 4.37 17.25
N LEU A 205 6.59 3.11 16.85
CA LEU A 205 6.19 2.72 15.49
C LEU A 205 4.84 2.02 15.42
N ALA A 206 4.39 1.38 16.49
CA ALA A 206 3.20 0.53 16.47
C ALA A 206 2.47 0.54 17.81
N ARG A 207 1.83 1.68 18.13
CA ARG A 207 0.92 1.75 19.27
C ARG A 207 -0.37 0.96 19.01
N PRO A 208 -0.90 0.24 20.00
CA PRO A 208 -2.03 -0.66 19.82
C PRO A 208 -3.33 0.05 19.46
N GLU A 209 -3.54 1.28 19.94
CA GLU A 209 -4.73 2.07 19.65
C GLU A 209 -4.84 2.47 18.17
N TRP A 210 -3.73 2.51 17.41
CA TRP A 210 -3.74 2.86 15.98
C TRP A 210 -4.33 1.75 15.10
N VAL A 211 -4.46 0.53 15.64
CA VAL A 211 -5.20 -0.56 14.99
C VAL A 211 -6.68 -0.21 14.82
N ILE A 212 -7.20 0.67 15.67
CA ILE A 212 -8.57 1.15 15.61
C ILE A 212 -8.55 2.48 14.87
N LEU A 213 -8.95 2.39 13.62
CA LEU A 213 -8.86 3.47 12.65
C LEU A 213 -9.80 4.59 13.04
N GLN A 214 -9.24 5.80 13.17
CA GLN A 214 -10.01 7.05 13.29
C GLN A 214 -10.05 7.82 11.97
N ALA A 215 -8.97 7.73 11.20
CA ALA A 215 -8.87 8.29 9.87
C ALA A 215 -8.44 7.17 8.91
N LEU A 216 -9.03 7.17 7.71
CA LEU A 216 -8.68 6.24 6.64
C LEU A 216 -7.90 6.99 5.56
N PRO A 217 -6.64 6.61 5.23
CA PRO A 217 -5.91 7.23 4.15
C PRO A 217 -6.53 6.86 2.80
N VAL A 218 -6.76 7.86 1.96
CA VAL A 218 -7.28 7.65 0.60
C VAL A 218 -6.10 7.62 -0.38
N PRO A 219 -5.94 6.56 -1.17
CA PRO A 219 -4.85 6.45 -2.11
C PRO A 219 -4.95 7.51 -3.23
N PRO A 220 -3.79 7.96 -3.76
CA PRO A 220 -3.74 8.86 -4.90
C PRO A 220 -4.49 8.34 -6.12
N VAL A 221 -4.90 9.24 -7.01
CA VAL A 221 -5.66 8.90 -8.23
C VAL A 221 -4.90 7.89 -9.12
N TYR A 222 -3.57 7.99 -9.19
CA TYR A 222 -2.73 7.09 -9.99
C TYR A 222 -2.79 5.61 -9.56
N VAL A 223 -3.12 5.34 -8.29
CA VAL A 223 -3.27 3.97 -7.76
C VAL A 223 -4.64 3.37 -8.12
N ARG A 224 -5.59 4.22 -8.47
CA ARG A 224 -7.00 3.89 -8.79
C ARG A 224 -7.42 4.57 -10.10
N PRO A 225 -6.75 4.24 -11.22
CA PRO A 225 -7.02 4.86 -12.51
C PRO A 225 -8.41 4.45 -13.02
N SER A 226 -9.13 5.41 -13.60
CA SER A 226 -10.35 5.12 -14.35
C SER A 226 -10.02 4.60 -15.76
N ILE A 227 -10.89 3.76 -16.32
CA ILE A 227 -10.77 3.23 -17.67
C ILE A 227 -11.91 3.78 -18.50
N THR A 228 -11.61 4.50 -19.57
CA THR A 228 -12.60 4.86 -20.58
C THR A 228 -12.85 3.67 -21.49
N LEU A 229 -14.09 3.17 -21.50
CA LEU A 229 -14.52 2.16 -22.46
C LEU A 229 -14.61 2.77 -23.87
N GLU A 230 -14.60 1.93 -24.91
CA GLU A 230 -14.74 2.35 -26.31
C GLU A 230 -16.04 3.13 -26.56
N THR A 231 -17.06 2.92 -25.73
CA THR A 231 -18.34 3.64 -25.76
C THR A 231 -18.27 5.07 -25.20
N GLY A 232 -17.11 5.51 -24.73
CA GLY A 232 -16.91 6.82 -24.09
C GLY A 232 -17.32 6.85 -22.60
N ILE A 233 -17.92 5.78 -22.08
CA ILE A 233 -18.30 5.68 -20.66
C ILE A 233 -17.05 5.43 -19.82
N ARG A 234 -16.88 6.22 -18.77
CA ARG A 234 -15.83 6.01 -17.76
C ARG A 234 -16.25 4.89 -16.81
N SER A 235 -15.43 3.85 -16.76
CA SER A 235 -15.52 2.81 -15.73
C SER A 235 -14.53 3.13 -14.62
N GLU A 236 -15.06 3.32 -13.42
CA GLU A 236 -14.24 3.61 -12.25
C GLU A 236 -13.55 2.37 -11.70
N ASP A 237 -12.46 2.61 -10.97
CA ASP A 237 -11.69 1.57 -10.32
C ASP A 237 -12.45 0.92 -9.15
N ASP A 238 -12.23 -0.37 -8.93
CA ASP A 238 -12.88 -1.13 -7.84
C ASP A 238 -12.62 -0.50 -6.45
N LEU A 239 -11.45 0.13 -6.21
CA LEU A 239 -11.18 0.85 -4.95
C LEU A 239 -11.99 2.14 -4.84
N THR A 240 -12.13 2.89 -5.94
CA THR A 240 -12.94 4.11 -5.96
C THR A 240 -14.38 3.77 -5.60
N HIS A 241 -14.97 2.74 -6.24
CA HIS A 241 -16.32 2.28 -5.91
C HIS A 241 -16.50 2.00 -4.41
N LYS A 242 -15.52 1.34 -3.79
CA LYS A 242 -15.63 1.01 -2.38
C LYS A 242 -15.46 2.22 -1.46
N LEU A 243 -14.59 3.16 -1.82
CA LEU A 243 -14.43 4.42 -1.10
C LEU A 243 -15.70 5.27 -1.17
N VAL A 244 -16.41 5.28 -2.31
CA VAL A 244 -17.72 5.94 -2.43
C VAL A 244 -18.69 5.40 -1.39
N ASP A 245 -18.78 4.07 -1.25
CA ASP A 245 -19.67 3.46 -0.26
C ASP A 245 -19.26 3.82 1.18
N ILE A 246 -17.96 3.81 1.48
CA ILE A 246 -17.44 4.21 2.81
C ILE A 246 -17.85 5.64 3.13
N ILE A 247 -17.67 6.58 2.19
CA ILE A 247 -18.01 7.99 2.40
C ILE A 247 -19.51 8.15 2.63
N ARG A 248 -20.36 7.49 1.83
CA ARG A 248 -21.83 7.58 1.96
C ARG A 248 -22.32 7.10 3.33
N ILE A 249 -21.81 5.96 3.81
CA ILE A 249 -22.21 5.44 5.12
C ILE A 249 -21.61 6.28 6.25
N ASN A 250 -20.37 6.75 6.09
CA ASN A 250 -19.73 7.62 7.07
C ASN A 250 -20.50 8.93 7.25
N GLU A 251 -20.95 9.55 6.17
CA GLU A 251 -21.73 10.80 6.25
C GLU A 251 -23.11 10.57 6.89
N ARG A 252 -23.82 9.51 6.48
CA ARG A 252 -25.09 9.11 7.14
C ARG A 252 -24.90 8.86 8.64
N LEU A 253 -23.78 8.27 9.04
CA LEU A 253 -23.47 8.03 10.44
C LEU A 253 -23.15 9.33 11.19
N LYS A 254 -22.44 10.29 10.57
CA LYS A 254 -22.22 11.64 11.14
C LYS A 254 -23.56 12.35 11.36
N GLU A 255 -24.44 12.33 10.36
CA GLU A 255 -25.78 12.91 10.45
C GLU A 255 -26.61 12.26 11.56
N ALA A 256 -26.63 10.92 11.64
CA ALA A 256 -27.33 10.18 12.68
C ALA A 256 -26.83 10.49 14.09
N VAL A 257 -25.52 10.68 14.26
CA VAL A 257 -24.92 11.09 15.54
C VAL A 257 -25.29 12.52 15.89
N SER A 258 -25.22 13.44 14.93
CA SER A 258 -25.54 14.86 15.13
C SER A 258 -27.03 15.13 15.43
N SER A 259 -27.92 14.34 14.83
CA SER A 259 -29.37 14.44 15.01
C SER A 259 -29.89 13.74 16.27
N GLY A 260 -29.01 13.06 17.02
CA GLY A 260 -29.39 12.33 18.23
C GLY A 260 -30.22 11.08 17.95
N ALA A 261 -29.98 10.40 16.82
CA ALA A 261 -30.69 9.18 16.46
C ALA A 261 -30.57 8.09 17.55
N PRO A 262 -31.58 7.22 17.70
CA PRO A 262 -31.55 6.08 18.61
C PRO A 262 -30.28 5.22 18.48
N THR A 263 -29.80 4.66 19.59
CA THR A 263 -28.58 3.85 19.65
C THR A 263 -28.59 2.67 18.68
N VAL A 264 -29.74 2.02 18.50
CA VAL A 264 -29.92 0.89 17.57
C VAL A 264 -29.54 1.27 16.13
N ILE A 265 -29.97 2.44 15.66
CA ILE A 265 -29.68 2.91 14.29
C ILE A 265 -28.19 3.23 14.15
N ARG A 266 -27.58 3.81 15.21
CA ARG A 266 -26.15 4.13 15.23
C ARG A 266 -25.29 2.87 15.19
N GLU A 267 -25.68 1.84 15.93
CA GLU A 267 -25.01 0.54 15.93
C GLU A 267 -25.11 -0.15 14.56
N GLU A 268 -26.30 -0.14 13.93
CA GLU A 268 -26.50 -0.71 12.60
C GLU A 268 -25.65 0.00 11.53
N LEU A 269 -25.63 1.34 11.55
CA LEU A 269 -24.80 2.13 10.64
C LEU A 269 -23.30 1.95 10.91
N SER A 270 -22.90 1.79 12.17
CA SER A 270 -21.53 1.49 12.57
C SER A 270 -21.08 0.11 12.06
N ASP A 271 -21.95 -0.90 12.15
CA ASP A 271 -21.68 -2.25 11.64
C ASP A 271 -21.58 -2.27 10.12
N LEU A 272 -22.43 -1.48 9.44
CA LEU A 272 -22.34 -1.30 8.00
C LEU A 272 -21.03 -0.59 7.60
N LEU A 273 -20.60 0.44 8.34
CA LEU A 273 -19.31 1.09 8.10
C LEU A 273 -18.14 0.11 8.31
N GLN A 274 -18.18 -0.70 9.37
CA GLN A 274 -17.21 -1.76 9.63
C GLN A 274 -17.16 -2.77 8.48
N TYR A 275 -18.31 -3.16 7.92
CA TYR A 275 -18.39 -4.01 6.72
C TYR A 275 -17.67 -3.37 5.53
N HIS A 276 -17.95 -2.10 5.22
CA HIS A 276 -17.36 -1.43 4.06
C HIS A 276 -15.84 -1.24 4.20
N VAL A 277 -15.34 -0.88 5.37
CA VAL A 277 -13.90 -0.75 5.64
C VAL A 277 -13.22 -2.12 5.59
N THR A 278 -13.84 -3.16 6.18
CA THR A 278 -13.29 -4.52 6.16
C THR A 278 -13.13 -5.04 4.74
N THR A 279 -14.19 -4.90 3.93
CA THR A 279 -14.17 -5.34 2.53
C THR A 279 -13.28 -4.47 1.65
N TYR A 280 -12.99 -3.21 2.02
CA TYR A 280 -11.98 -2.37 1.35
C TYR A 280 -10.54 -2.85 1.60
N ILE A 281 -10.24 -3.35 2.81
CA ILE A 281 -8.93 -3.91 3.15
C ILE A 281 -8.78 -5.31 2.54
N ASP A 282 -9.75 -6.19 2.78
CA ASP A 282 -9.75 -7.56 2.27
C ASP A 282 -11.18 -8.06 1.98
N ASN A 283 -11.56 -8.00 0.70
CA ASN A 283 -12.86 -8.49 0.22
C ASN A 283 -13.02 -10.02 0.23
N GLU A 284 -11.97 -10.79 0.54
CA GLU A 284 -12.00 -12.26 0.66
C GLU A 284 -12.04 -12.71 2.14
N THR A 285 -12.32 -11.79 3.05
CA THR A 285 -12.44 -12.08 4.49
C THR A 285 -13.55 -13.12 4.75
N SER A 286 -13.22 -14.17 5.50
CA SER A 286 -14.17 -15.22 5.86
C SER A 286 -15.29 -14.69 6.78
N GLY A 287 -16.52 -15.12 6.54
CA GLY A 287 -17.69 -14.73 7.35
C GLY A 287 -18.36 -13.43 6.91
N ILE A 288 -17.85 -12.76 5.87
CA ILE A 288 -18.44 -11.55 5.29
C ILE A 288 -18.82 -11.81 3.84
N PRO A 289 -20.02 -11.41 3.37
CA PRO A 289 -20.36 -11.53 1.97
C PRO A 289 -19.47 -10.60 1.12
N PRO A 290 -18.85 -11.11 0.05
CA PRO A 290 -17.94 -10.32 -0.77
C PRO A 290 -18.72 -9.20 -1.46
N SER A 291 -18.16 -8.00 -1.42
CA SER A 291 -18.68 -6.83 -2.09
C SER A 291 -18.53 -7.01 -3.61
N ARG A 292 -19.63 -6.82 -4.33
CA ARG A 292 -19.73 -7.03 -5.78
C ARG A 292 -20.11 -5.74 -6.49
N HIS A 293 -19.61 -5.59 -7.71
CA HIS A 293 -20.08 -4.59 -8.64
C HIS A 293 -21.55 -4.90 -9.04
N ARG A 294 -22.26 -3.92 -9.64
CA ARG A 294 -23.63 -4.11 -10.15
C ARG A 294 -23.73 -5.25 -11.19
N SER A 295 -22.62 -5.56 -11.86
CA SER A 295 -22.50 -6.68 -12.81
C SER A 295 -22.36 -8.06 -12.16
N GLY A 296 -22.34 -8.14 -10.83
CA GLY A 296 -22.15 -9.39 -10.08
C GLY A 296 -20.69 -9.82 -9.90
N ARG A 297 -19.73 -9.17 -10.58
CA ARG A 297 -18.28 -9.39 -10.39
C ARG A 297 -17.85 -8.96 -8.99
N ALA A 298 -17.09 -9.80 -8.28
CA ALA A 298 -16.49 -9.42 -7.00
C ALA A 298 -15.41 -8.34 -7.19
N LEU A 299 -15.38 -7.34 -6.30
CA LEU A 299 -14.41 -6.24 -6.36
C LEU A 299 -13.01 -6.71 -5.95
N LYS A 300 -11.98 -6.28 -6.69
CA LYS A 300 -10.57 -6.52 -6.35
C LYS A 300 -10.00 -5.38 -5.50
N THR A 301 -9.94 -5.61 -4.18
CA THR A 301 -9.51 -4.61 -3.19
C THR A 301 -8.02 -4.72 -2.82
N LEU A 302 -7.56 -4.06 -1.75
CA LEU A 302 -6.13 -3.89 -1.44
C LEU A 302 -5.41 -5.25 -1.31
N SER A 303 -5.97 -6.18 -0.53
CA SER A 303 -5.35 -7.49 -0.32
C SER A 303 -5.22 -8.30 -1.61
N GLN A 304 -6.23 -8.31 -2.48
CA GLN A 304 -6.20 -9.04 -3.75
C GLN A 304 -5.21 -8.42 -4.74
N ARG A 305 -4.94 -7.11 -4.66
CA ARG A 305 -3.92 -6.46 -5.49
C ARG A 305 -2.51 -6.89 -5.12
N LEU A 306 -2.26 -7.19 -3.85
CA LEU A 306 -0.94 -7.58 -3.35
C LEU A 306 -0.71 -9.10 -3.42
N LYS A 307 -1.73 -9.89 -3.05
CA LYS A 307 -1.68 -11.35 -2.96
C LYS A 307 -1.99 -12.03 -4.31
N GLY A 308 -1.72 -13.34 -4.38
CA GLY A 308 -2.09 -14.17 -5.53
C GLY A 308 -1.05 -14.20 -6.66
N LYS A 309 -1.35 -14.95 -7.72
CA LYS A 309 -0.45 -15.13 -8.89
C LYS A 309 -0.32 -13.85 -9.71
N GLU A 310 -1.42 -13.11 -9.86
CA GLU A 310 -1.47 -11.81 -10.55
C GLU A 310 -1.20 -10.62 -9.62
N GLY A 311 -0.90 -10.88 -8.34
CA GLY A 311 -0.61 -9.84 -7.36
C GLY A 311 0.70 -9.11 -7.64
N ARG A 312 0.82 -7.88 -7.15
CA ARG A 312 1.98 -7.00 -7.42
C ARG A 312 3.33 -7.62 -7.03
N PHE A 313 3.41 -8.38 -5.94
CA PHE A 313 4.67 -8.99 -5.53
C PHE A 313 5.19 -9.98 -6.58
N ARG A 314 4.38 -10.95 -6.99
CA ARG A 314 4.81 -11.99 -7.94
C ARG A 314 4.91 -11.46 -9.37
N LEU A 315 3.96 -10.61 -9.79
CA LEU A 315 3.84 -10.18 -11.18
C LEU A 315 4.71 -8.97 -11.54
N ASN A 316 4.96 -8.06 -10.58
CA ASN A 316 5.62 -6.79 -10.85
C ASN A 316 6.92 -6.58 -10.08
N LEU A 317 7.15 -7.26 -8.94
CA LEU A 317 8.37 -7.06 -8.14
C LEU A 317 9.37 -8.20 -8.36
N THR A 318 8.95 -9.46 -8.19
CA THR A 318 9.83 -10.62 -8.35
C THR A 318 10.11 -10.94 -9.82
N GLY A 319 9.08 -10.83 -10.67
CA GLY A 319 9.20 -10.93 -12.12
C GLY A 319 8.75 -9.63 -12.77
N LYS A 320 9.41 -9.24 -13.86
CA LYS A 320 8.99 -8.13 -14.71
C LYS A 320 9.12 -8.54 -16.16
N ARG A 321 8.28 -7.94 -17.01
CA ARG A 321 8.54 -7.97 -18.46
C ARG A 321 9.75 -7.08 -18.71
N VAL A 322 10.68 -7.58 -19.51
CA VAL A 322 11.90 -6.86 -19.88
C VAL A 322 11.80 -6.46 -21.34
N ASP A 323 12.24 -5.25 -21.63
CA ASP A 323 12.45 -4.78 -22.99
C ASP A 323 13.66 -5.49 -23.62
N PHE A 324 13.86 -5.32 -24.93
CA PHE A 324 14.96 -5.92 -25.69
C PHE A 324 15.03 -7.46 -25.62
N SER A 325 13.87 -8.11 -25.75
CA SER A 325 13.77 -9.57 -25.82
C SER A 325 13.01 -10.02 -27.07
N ALA A 326 13.35 -11.20 -27.59
CA ALA A 326 12.67 -11.84 -28.71
C ALA A 326 12.47 -13.34 -28.43
N ARG A 327 11.45 -13.93 -29.05
CA ARG A 327 11.13 -15.35 -28.92
C ARG A 327 10.73 -15.91 -30.28
N THR A 328 11.35 -17.01 -30.69
CA THR A 328 11.06 -17.71 -31.96
C THR A 328 11.28 -19.22 -31.81
N VAL A 329 10.92 -19.98 -32.85
CA VAL A 329 11.18 -21.43 -32.95
C VAL A 329 12.64 -21.68 -33.33
N ILE A 330 13.24 -22.73 -32.78
CA ILE A 330 14.63 -23.12 -33.08
C ILE A 330 14.69 -24.14 -34.22
N SER A 331 15.76 -24.08 -35.01
CA SER A 331 16.13 -25.07 -36.04
C SER A 331 17.60 -25.48 -35.86
N PRO A 332 17.96 -26.76 -36.07
CA PRO A 332 19.35 -27.20 -35.94
C PRO A 332 20.21 -26.68 -37.11
N ASP A 333 21.42 -26.24 -36.82
CA ASP A 333 22.44 -25.86 -37.82
C ASP A 333 23.83 -26.36 -37.38
N PRO A 334 24.41 -27.37 -38.06
CA PRO A 334 25.71 -27.93 -37.70
C PRO A 334 26.91 -27.09 -38.19
N TYR A 335 26.68 -26.03 -38.97
CA TYR A 335 27.76 -25.17 -39.49
C TYR A 335 28.17 -24.05 -38.53
N LEU A 336 27.37 -23.80 -37.48
CA LEU A 336 27.67 -22.80 -36.46
C LEU A 336 28.60 -23.37 -35.38
N SER A 337 29.49 -22.52 -34.86
CA SER A 337 30.28 -22.86 -33.68
C SER A 337 29.39 -23.10 -32.46
N ILE A 338 29.92 -23.81 -31.45
CA ILE A 338 29.21 -24.07 -30.18
C ILE A 338 28.82 -22.76 -29.48
N ASP A 339 29.61 -21.71 -29.65
CA ASP A 339 29.40 -20.40 -29.02
C ASP A 339 28.51 -19.46 -29.86
N GLU A 340 28.11 -19.88 -31.07
CA GLU A 340 27.33 -19.06 -32.00
C GLU A 340 25.84 -19.38 -31.94
N VAL A 341 25.02 -18.36 -32.19
CA VAL A 341 23.56 -18.52 -32.31
C VAL A 341 23.06 -17.79 -33.54
N GLY A 342 22.32 -18.50 -34.39
CA GLY A 342 21.67 -17.92 -35.56
C GLY A 342 20.52 -17.00 -35.14
N VAL A 343 20.67 -15.69 -35.38
CA VAL A 343 19.62 -14.70 -35.12
C VAL A 343 19.01 -14.25 -36.46
N PRO A 344 17.68 -14.33 -36.62
CA PRO A 344 17.02 -13.81 -37.83
C PRO A 344 17.31 -12.32 -38.04
N ILE A 345 17.55 -11.92 -39.28
CA ILE A 345 17.85 -10.52 -39.64
C ILE A 345 16.76 -9.56 -39.17
N ASP A 346 15.49 -9.98 -39.22
CA ASP A 346 14.36 -9.16 -38.74
C ASP A 346 14.39 -8.89 -37.23
N VAL A 347 14.94 -9.83 -36.45
CA VAL A 347 15.16 -9.65 -35.02
C VAL A 347 16.37 -8.74 -34.79
N ALA A 348 17.45 -8.95 -35.53
CA ALA A 348 18.68 -8.15 -35.44
C ALA A 348 18.44 -6.66 -35.80
N LYS A 349 17.55 -6.37 -36.75
CA LYS A 349 17.16 -4.99 -37.09
C LYS A 349 16.35 -4.29 -36.00
N LYS A 350 15.66 -5.03 -35.13
CA LYS A 350 14.80 -4.48 -34.06
C LYS A 350 15.51 -4.38 -32.71
N LEU A 351 16.34 -5.37 -32.38
CA LEU A 351 17.09 -5.41 -31.13
C LEU A 351 18.40 -4.65 -31.28
N THR A 352 18.49 -3.48 -30.66
CA THR A 352 19.67 -2.62 -30.73
C THR A 352 20.48 -2.67 -29.45
N VAL A 353 21.81 -2.59 -29.58
CA VAL A 353 22.73 -2.37 -28.47
C VAL A 353 23.08 -0.88 -28.36
N SER A 354 23.19 -0.37 -27.14
CA SER A 354 23.64 1.01 -26.90
C SER A 354 25.16 1.04 -26.81
N GLU A 355 25.81 1.47 -27.90
CA GLU A 355 27.25 1.63 -27.96
C GLU A 355 27.63 3.12 -27.88
N ARG A 356 28.54 3.47 -26.97
CA ARG A 356 29.02 4.86 -26.85
C ARG A 356 30.08 5.12 -27.91
N VAL A 357 30.02 6.29 -28.51
CA VAL A 357 31.05 6.71 -29.46
C VAL A 357 32.34 7.00 -28.72
N THR A 358 33.40 6.36 -29.17
CA THR A 358 34.78 6.51 -28.72
C THR A 358 35.67 6.83 -29.93
N PRO A 359 36.91 7.29 -29.73
CA PRO A 359 37.83 7.54 -30.84
C PRO A 359 38.10 6.30 -31.71
N TRP A 360 37.89 5.08 -31.20
CA TRP A 360 38.20 3.84 -31.91
C TRP A 360 37.06 3.32 -32.80
N ASN A 361 35.81 3.48 -32.38
CA ASN A 361 34.63 2.97 -33.09
C ASN A 361 33.86 4.04 -33.89
N VAL A 362 34.31 5.30 -33.86
CA VAL A 362 33.61 6.42 -34.51
C VAL A 362 33.34 6.20 -36.00
N GLU A 363 34.30 5.65 -36.75
CA GLU A 363 34.14 5.40 -38.19
C GLU A 363 33.11 4.30 -38.47
N GLU A 364 33.04 3.29 -37.62
CA GLU A 364 32.06 2.21 -37.71
C GLU A 364 30.65 2.72 -37.38
N MET A 365 30.50 3.46 -36.29
CA MET A 365 29.23 4.07 -35.89
C MET A 365 28.68 5.02 -36.96
N LYS A 366 29.56 5.79 -37.61
CA LYS A 366 29.18 6.65 -38.76
C LYS A 366 28.54 5.83 -39.89
N LYS A 367 29.14 4.69 -40.26
CA LYS A 367 28.60 3.82 -41.31
C LYS A 367 27.22 3.25 -40.93
N LEU A 368 27.05 2.80 -39.68
CA LEU A 368 25.77 2.27 -39.20
C LEU A 368 24.65 3.31 -39.22
N VAL A 369 24.95 4.56 -38.84
CA VAL A 369 23.98 5.66 -38.87
C VAL A 369 23.61 6.06 -40.30
N ILE A 370 24.56 6.04 -41.24
CA ILE A 370 24.32 6.29 -42.66
C ILE A 370 23.42 5.21 -43.26
N ASN A 371 23.68 3.94 -42.96
CA ASN A 371 22.87 2.81 -43.43
C ASN A 371 21.42 2.89 -42.92
N GLY A 372 21.23 3.44 -41.72
CA GLY A 372 19.92 3.70 -41.13
C GLY A 372 19.18 2.43 -40.66
N PRO A 373 17.85 2.51 -40.48
CA PRO A 373 17.07 1.46 -39.83
C PRO A 373 16.73 0.26 -40.73
N ASP A 374 16.65 0.47 -42.05
CA ASP A 374 16.14 -0.55 -42.98
C ASP A 374 17.21 -1.54 -43.45
N ASN A 375 18.46 -1.10 -43.54
CA ASN A 375 19.58 -1.88 -44.05
C ASN A 375 20.41 -2.45 -42.88
N TYR A 376 20.67 -3.76 -42.93
CA TYR A 376 21.55 -4.42 -41.96
C TYR A 376 22.97 -4.52 -42.54
N PRO A 377 24.03 -4.15 -41.78
CA PRO A 377 24.02 -3.60 -40.42
C PRO A 377 23.71 -2.09 -40.40
N GLY A 378 22.93 -1.64 -39.42
CA GLY A 378 22.43 -0.27 -39.33
C GLY A 378 22.02 0.12 -37.91
N ALA A 379 21.39 1.29 -37.76
CA ALA A 379 20.99 1.86 -36.47
C ALA A 379 19.55 2.42 -36.50
N LEU A 380 18.87 2.37 -35.35
CA LEU A 380 17.52 2.92 -35.19
C LEU A 380 17.51 4.30 -34.51
N TYR A 381 18.39 4.50 -33.52
CA TYR A 381 18.42 5.68 -32.66
C TYR A 381 19.84 6.21 -32.49
N VAL A 382 19.97 7.54 -32.40
CA VAL A 382 21.20 8.21 -31.93
C VAL A 382 20.85 9.00 -30.67
N THR A 383 21.60 8.79 -29.60
CA THR A 383 21.46 9.59 -28.38
C THR A 383 22.50 10.69 -28.40
N ARG A 384 22.10 11.93 -28.12
CA ARG A 384 23.06 13.03 -27.98
C ARG A 384 23.64 13.06 -26.56
N PRO A 385 24.78 13.74 -26.33
CA PRO A 385 25.32 13.95 -24.97
C PRO A 385 24.32 14.58 -24.00
N ASP A 386 23.36 15.36 -24.52
CA ASP A 386 22.26 15.97 -23.75
C ASP A 386 21.16 14.97 -23.32
N GLY A 387 21.27 13.69 -23.69
CA GLY A 387 20.29 12.63 -23.41
C GLY A 387 19.08 12.58 -24.35
N ARG A 388 18.99 13.49 -25.33
CA ARG A 388 17.93 13.47 -26.35
C ARG A 388 18.15 12.31 -27.34
N LYS A 389 17.12 11.48 -27.52
CA LYS A 389 17.11 10.37 -28.49
C LYS A 389 16.50 10.83 -29.82
N ILE A 390 17.25 10.68 -30.90
CA ILE A 390 16.82 10.99 -32.27
C ILE A 390 16.51 9.66 -32.96
N ARG A 391 15.30 9.56 -33.53
CA ARG A 391 14.88 8.42 -34.36
C ARG A 391 15.33 8.62 -35.80
N LEU A 392 16.08 7.66 -36.34
CA LEU A 392 16.63 7.74 -37.70
C LEU A 392 15.58 7.57 -38.80
N ASP A 393 14.38 7.05 -38.48
CA ASP A 393 13.24 6.94 -39.41
C ASP A 393 12.81 8.30 -39.99
N PHE A 394 12.91 9.36 -39.18
CA PHE A 394 12.39 10.70 -39.51
C PHE A 394 13.49 11.69 -39.92
N VAL A 395 14.74 11.23 -40.03
CA VAL A 395 15.87 12.09 -40.42
C VAL A 395 16.03 12.05 -41.93
N ALA A 396 15.84 13.21 -42.57
CA ALA A 396 16.00 13.35 -44.03
C ALA A 396 17.45 13.15 -44.48
N ASP A 397 18.41 13.81 -43.80
CA ASP A 397 19.84 13.75 -44.13
C ASP A 397 20.63 13.01 -43.04
N ARG A 398 20.77 11.69 -43.19
CA ARG A 398 21.50 10.84 -42.22
C ARG A 398 23.02 11.10 -42.22
N SER A 399 23.59 11.51 -43.36
CA SER A 399 25.03 11.79 -43.48
C SER A 399 25.49 12.96 -42.63
N LYS A 400 24.69 14.05 -42.57
CA LYS A 400 24.99 15.21 -41.71
C LYS A 400 25.01 14.82 -40.23
N LEU A 401 24.07 13.99 -39.81
CA LEU A 401 24.01 13.49 -38.44
C LEU A 401 25.19 12.56 -38.11
N ALA A 402 25.64 11.77 -39.09
CA ALA A 402 26.82 10.93 -38.93
C ALA A 402 28.09 11.79 -38.76
N ASP A 403 28.23 12.90 -39.49
CA ASP A 403 29.37 13.79 -39.35
C ASP A 403 29.43 14.50 -37.99
N GLU A 404 28.27 14.73 -37.37
CA GLU A 404 28.15 15.26 -36.01
C GLU A 404 28.57 14.28 -34.91
N LEU A 405 28.73 12.97 -35.20
CA LEU A 405 29.11 11.97 -34.19
C LEU A 405 30.52 12.25 -33.66
N GLN A 406 30.60 12.46 -32.35
CA GLN A 406 31.84 12.69 -31.62
C GLN A 406 31.86 11.85 -30.33
N PRO A 407 33.03 11.67 -29.69
CA PRO A 407 33.11 10.97 -28.42
C PRO A 407 32.17 11.57 -27.37
N GLY A 408 31.32 10.74 -26.76
CA GLY A 408 30.31 11.16 -25.79
C GLY A 408 28.86 11.13 -26.29
N TYR A 409 28.65 10.82 -27.58
CA TYR A 409 27.36 10.41 -28.13
C TYR A 409 26.99 8.97 -27.71
#